data_AF-A0A7S4NI11-F1
#
_entry.id   AF-A0A7S4NI11-F1
#
_cell.length_a   1.000
_cell.length_b   1.000
_cell.length_c   1.000
_cell.angle_alpha   90.00
_cell.angle_beta   90.00
_cell.angle_gamma   90.00
#
_symmetry.space_group_name_H-M   'P 1'
#
loop_
_entity.id
_entity.type
_entity.pdbx_description
1 polymer ?
#
loop_
_entity_poly.entity_id
_entity_poly.type
_entity_poly.pdbx_seq_one_letter_code
_entity_poly.pdbx_strand_id
1 'polypeptide(L)'
;MTESKTRIRRICVFDFDDTVVDDNSDTAVFCLLPEGLDIWSHYQPGEWTKLMDKMMEFIHQNEKKREDIEQVLNKIPLVQGFNNLITQLGEWEEEREEKREG
;
A
#
# COMPACT_ATOMS: atom_id res chain seq x y z
N MET A 1 27.08 -34.74 -17.62
CA MET A 1 26.33 -33.61 -18.20
C MET A 1 25.43 -33.10 -17.09
N THR A 2 25.86 -32.08 -16.35
CA THR A 2 25.13 -31.54 -15.21
C THR A 2 24.11 -30.53 -15.74
N GLU A 3 22.83 -30.89 -15.67
CA GLU A 3 21.74 -29.95 -15.90
C GLU A 3 21.80 -28.85 -14.84
N SER A 4 22.02 -27.62 -15.27
CA SER A 4 21.95 -26.46 -14.39
C SER A 4 20.48 -26.17 -14.09
N LYS A 5 20.03 -26.52 -12.88
CA LYS A 5 18.69 -26.23 -12.38
C LYS A 5 18.48 -24.72 -12.28
N THR A 6 17.68 -24.15 -13.17
CA THR A 6 17.32 -22.73 -13.19
C THR A 6 16.74 -22.29 -11.83
N ARG A 7 17.28 -21.21 -11.24
CA ARG A 7 16.67 -20.55 -10.06
C ARG A 7 15.35 -19.90 -10.50
N ILE A 8 14.23 -20.31 -9.91
CA ILE A 8 12.96 -19.61 -10.04
C ILE A 8 12.96 -18.51 -8.98
N ARG A 9 12.96 -17.24 -9.41
CA ARG A 9 12.70 -16.10 -8.52
C ARG A 9 11.22 -15.80 -8.58
N ARG A 10 10.58 -15.66 -7.41
CA ARG A 10 9.18 -15.27 -7.31
C ARG A 10 9.09 -13.79 -7.01
N ILE A 11 8.07 -13.16 -7.57
CA ILE A 11 7.70 -11.79 -7.27
C ILE A 11 6.26 -11.83 -6.81
N CYS A 12 6.00 -11.32 -5.62
CA CYS A 12 4.67 -11.11 -5.09
C CYS A 12 4.34 -9.62 -5.22
N VAL A 13 3.15 -9.31 -5.72
CA VAL A 13 2.64 -7.95 -5.83
C VAL A 13 1.35 -7.89 -5.03
N PHE A 14 1.28 -6.94 -4.11
CA PHE A 14 0.10 -6.69 -3.30
C PHE A 14 -0.46 -5.32 -3.67
N ASP A 15 -1.78 -5.23 -3.77
CA ASP A 15 -2.46 -3.95 -3.66
C ASP A 15 -2.27 -3.39 -2.24
N PHE A 16 -2.52 -2.10 -2.04
CA PHE A 16 -2.25 -1.45 -0.76
C PHE A 16 -3.50 -1.36 0.13
N ASP A 17 -4.50 -0.62 -0.31
CA ASP A 17 -5.74 -0.40 0.44
C ASP A 17 -6.52 -1.71 0.60
N ASP A 18 -7.10 -1.91 1.78
CA ASP A 18 -7.85 -3.13 2.17
C ASP A 18 -7.08 -4.46 1.96
N THR A 19 -5.77 -4.40 1.71
CA THR A 19 -4.93 -5.56 1.39
C THR A 19 -3.67 -5.62 2.25
N VAL A 20 -2.85 -4.57 2.21
CA VAL A 20 -1.68 -4.40 3.08
C VAL A 20 -2.11 -3.71 4.37
N VAL A 21 -2.82 -2.60 4.22
CA VAL A 21 -3.37 -1.80 5.31
C VAL A 21 -4.87 -2.01 5.45
N ASP A 22 -5.38 -1.94 6.67
CA ASP A 22 -6.78 -2.23 7.04
C ASP A 22 -7.66 -0.98 6.99
N ASP A 23 -7.47 -0.15 5.97
CA ASP A 23 -8.28 1.03 5.66
C ASP A 23 -8.00 1.51 4.23
N ASN A 24 -8.78 2.48 3.76
CA ASN A 24 -8.54 3.21 2.53
C ASN A 24 -7.65 4.45 2.79
N SER A 25 -6.42 4.43 2.28
CA SER A 25 -5.42 5.47 2.53
C SER A 25 -5.81 6.84 1.97
N ASP A 26 -6.49 6.90 0.80
CA ASP A 26 -6.99 8.16 0.23
C ASP A 26 -8.01 8.83 1.17
N THR A 27 -8.96 8.05 1.68
CA THR A 27 -9.98 8.51 2.63
C THR A 27 -9.37 8.97 3.94
N ALA A 28 -8.39 8.21 4.46
CA ALA A 28 -7.68 8.58 5.68
C ALA A 28 -7.00 9.95 5.51
N VAL A 29 -6.29 10.17 4.40
CA VAL A 29 -5.65 11.47 4.10
C VAL A 29 -6.70 12.57 3.89
N PHE A 30 -7.81 12.28 3.23
CA PHE A 30 -8.90 13.24 3.06
C PHE A 30 -9.48 13.71 4.38
N CYS A 31 -9.56 12.86 5.40
CA CYS A 31 -10.02 13.25 6.74
C CYS A 31 -9.15 14.32 7.42
N LEU A 32 -7.96 14.65 6.88
CA LEU A 32 -7.19 15.83 7.31
C LEU A 32 -7.89 17.16 6.98
N LEU A 33 -8.84 17.14 6.03
CA LEU A 33 -9.52 18.30 5.49
C LEU A 33 -10.95 18.39 6.05
N PRO A 34 -11.43 19.58 6.45
CA PRO A 34 -12.79 19.77 6.96
C PRO A 34 -13.90 19.29 6.01
N GLU A 35 -13.65 19.33 4.70
CA GLU A 35 -14.58 18.99 3.61
C GLU A 35 -14.14 17.72 2.85
N GLY A 36 -13.13 17.00 3.35
CA GLY A 36 -12.45 15.95 2.58
C GLY A 36 -13.33 14.76 2.21
N LEU A 37 -14.35 14.45 3.01
CA LEU A 37 -15.28 13.35 2.72
C LEU A 37 -16.32 13.73 1.64
N ASP A 38 -16.66 15.01 1.50
CA ASP A 38 -17.62 15.47 0.50
C ASP A 38 -17.05 15.41 -0.92
N ILE A 39 -15.71 15.38 -1.06
CA ILE A 39 -15.05 15.29 -2.37
C ILE A 39 -15.44 14.02 -3.14
N TRP A 40 -15.73 12.93 -2.43
CA TRP A 40 -16.17 11.66 -3.01
C TRP A 40 -17.52 11.77 -3.71
N SER A 41 -18.39 12.68 -3.26
CA SER A 41 -19.68 12.95 -3.91
C SER A 41 -19.52 13.51 -5.33
N HIS A 42 -18.35 14.09 -5.63
CA HIS A 42 -18.01 14.62 -6.95
C HIS A 42 -17.31 13.59 -7.85
N TYR A 43 -17.03 12.38 -7.36
CA TYR A 43 -16.41 11.34 -8.17
C TYR A 43 -17.34 10.89 -9.28
N GLN A 44 -16.79 10.78 -10.49
CA GLN A 44 -17.45 10.17 -11.64
C GLN A 44 -16.60 8.99 -12.12
N PRO A 45 -17.20 7.85 -12.51
CA PRO A 45 -16.45 6.71 -13.02
C PRO A 45 -15.50 7.10 -14.16
N GLY A 46 -14.22 6.78 -14.01
CA GLY A 46 -13.17 7.13 -14.97
C GLY A 46 -12.52 8.50 -14.79
N GLU A 47 -12.99 9.33 -13.84
CA GLU A 47 -12.40 10.65 -13.53
C GLU A 47 -11.47 10.63 -12.30
N TRP A 48 -10.90 9.47 -11.95
CA TRP A 48 -10.06 9.32 -10.75
C TRP A 48 -8.90 10.33 -10.69
N THR A 49 -8.12 10.44 -11.77
CA THR A 49 -7.00 11.38 -11.84
C THR A 49 -7.42 12.82 -11.55
N LYS A 50 -8.55 13.25 -12.11
CA LYS A 50 -9.09 14.60 -11.93
C LYS A 50 -9.59 14.84 -10.49
N LEU A 51 -10.12 13.81 -9.83
CA LEU A 51 -10.46 13.88 -8.40
C LEU A 51 -9.19 14.05 -7.56
N MET A 52 -8.15 13.26 -7.85
CA MET A 52 -6.87 13.32 -7.13
C MET A 52 -6.11 14.62 -7.36
N ASP A 53 -6.17 15.22 -8.56
CA ASP A 53 -5.60 16.54 -8.79
C ASP A 53 -6.24 17.58 -7.87
N LYS A 54 -7.58 17.57 -7.77
CA LYS A 54 -8.31 18.45 -6.85
C LYS A 54 -7.93 18.17 -5.39
N MET A 55 -7.84 16.91 -4.99
CA MET A 55 -7.39 16.52 -3.64
C MET A 55 -6.07 17.20 -3.29
N MET A 56 -5.09 17.07 -4.16
CA MET A 56 -3.74 17.58 -3.92
C MET A 56 -3.75 19.11 -3.83
N GLU A 57 -4.56 19.79 -4.65
CA GLU A 57 -4.81 21.23 -4.52
C GLU A 57 -5.43 21.59 -3.16
N PHE A 58 -6.44 20.86 -2.70
CA PHE A 58 -7.08 21.09 -1.41
C PHE A 58 -6.13 20.87 -0.22
N ILE A 59 -5.32 19.80 -0.26
CA ILE A 59 -4.28 19.53 0.73
C ILE A 59 -3.31 20.70 0.81
N HIS A 60 -2.84 21.18 -0.34
CA HIS A 60 -1.93 22.32 -0.43
C HIS A 60 -2.56 23.62 0.09
N GLN A 61 -3.79 23.94 -0.30
CA GLN A 61 -4.51 25.15 0.14
C GLN A 61 -4.79 25.17 1.64
N ASN A 62 -4.96 24.00 2.26
CA ASN A 62 -5.15 23.86 3.71
C ASN A 62 -3.82 23.72 4.48
N GLU A 63 -2.69 24.06 3.84
CA GLU A 63 -1.34 24.07 4.41
C GLU A 63 -0.91 22.74 5.03
N LYS A 64 -1.51 21.62 4.60
CA LYS A 64 -1.14 20.28 5.07
C LYS A 64 0.21 19.91 4.48
N LYS A 65 1.09 19.43 5.36
CA LYS A 65 2.45 19.04 5.01
C LYS A 65 2.56 17.54 4.91
N ARG A 66 3.69 17.09 4.35
CA ARG A 66 4.04 15.68 4.27
C ARG A 66 3.95 14.99 5.64
N GLU A 67 4.38 15.66 6.69
CA GLU A 67 4.37 15.11 8.05
C GLU A 67 2.95 14.85 8.57
N ASP A 68 1.96 15.67 8.16
CA ASP A 68 0.56 15.45 8.52
C ASP A 68 0.00 14.19 7.84
N ILE A 69 0.37 13.98 6.56
CA ILE A 69 0.02 12.80 5.79
C ILE A 69 0.66 11.55 6.40
N GLU A 70 1.96 11.59 6.69
CA GLU A 70 2.69 10.48 7.31
C GLU A 70 2.09 10.13 8.68
N GLN A 71 1.70 11.12 9.49
CA GLN A 71 1.06 10.88 10.79
C GLN A 71 -0.28 10.14 10.68
N VAL A 72 -1.03 10.36 9.61
CA VAL A 72 -2.29 9.65 9.38
C VAL A 72 -2.03 8.24 8.86
N LEU A 73 -1.20 8.10 7.82
CA LEU A 73 -0.90 6.81 7.23
C LEU A 73 -0.28 5.83 8.22
N ASN A 74 0.62 6.31 9.10
CA ASN A 74 1.24 5.48 10.14
C ASN A 74 0.28 4.98 11.23
N LYS A 75 -0.94 5.53 11.31
CA LYS A 75 -1.97 5.07 12.25
C LYS A 75 -2.84 3.96 11.68
N ILE A 76 -2.79 3.73 10.37
CA ILE A 76 -3.56 2.67 9.73
C ILE A 76 -2.89 1.33 10.08
N PRO A 77 -3.60 0.40 10.74
CA PRO A 77 -3.05 -0.89 11.05
C PRO A 77 -2.86 -1.72 9.77
N LEU A 78 -1.98 -2.72 9.82
CA LEU A 78 -1.91 -3.72 8.76
C LEU A 78 -3.12 -4.64 8.83
N VAL A 79 -3.55 -5.15 7.66
CA VAL A 79 -4.58 -6.19 7.60
C VAL A 79 -4.16 -7.38 8.45
N GLN A 80 -5.12 -7.98 9.15
CA GLN A 80 -4.88 -9.13 10.01
C GLN A 80 -4.15 -10.25 9.24
N GLY A 81 -2.98 -10.65 9.73
CA GLY A 81 -2.18 -11.73 9.16
C GLY A 81 -1.20 -11.30 8.06
N PHE A 82 -1.19 -10.03 7.63
CA PHE A 82 -0.28 -9.56 6.59
C PHE A 82 1.20 -9.73 6.97
N ASN A 83 1.56 -9.40 8.22
CA ASN A 83 2.92 -9.65 8.72
C ASN A 83 3.31 -11.13 8.65
N ASN A 84 2.41 -12.03 9.06
CA ASN A 84 2.68 -13.47 9.02
C ASN A 84 2.89 -13.96 7.57
N LEU A 85 2.10 -13.43 6.63
CA LEU A 85 2.24 -13.75 5.20
C LEU A 85 3.62 -13.36 4.67
N ILE A 86 4.05 -12.12 4.92
CA ILE A 86 5.35 -11.63 4.44
C ILE A 86 6.51 -12.41 5.07
N THR A 87 6.43 -12.72 6.37
CA THR A 87 7.43 -13.56 7.04
C THR A 87 7.51 -14.94 6.40
N GLN A 88 6.39 -15.62 6.18
CA GLN A 88 6.38 -16.95 5.56
C GLN A 88 6.91 -16.93 4.12
N LEU A 89 6.59 -15.89 3.35
CA LEU A 89 7.12 -15.74 2.00
C LEU A 89 8.65 -15.55 1.98
N GLY A 90 9.21 -14.87 3.00
CA GLY A 90 10.65 -14.73 3.19
C GLY A 90 11.32 -16.04 3.59
N GLU A 91 10.79 -16.72 4.62
CA GLU A 91 11.31 -18.01 5.11
C GLU A 91 11.29 -19.10 4.03
N TRP A 92 10.26 -19.10 3.17
CA TRP A 92 10.18 -20.03 2.03
C TRP A 92 11.30 -19.88 1.01
N GLU A 93 11.90 -18.71 0.91
CA GLU A 93 13.07 -18.49 0.06
C GLU A 93 14.34 -18.99 0.76
N GLU A 94 14.52 -18.69 2.06
CA GLU A 94 15.70 -19.10 2.86
C GLU A 94 15.86 -20.63 3.00
N GLU A 95 14.79 -21.34 3.40
CA GLU A 95 14.84 -22.82 3.55
C GLU A 95 15.21 -23.54 2.26
N ARG A 96 14.90 -22.93 1.10
CA ARG A 96 15.23 -23.50 -0.21
C ARG A 96 16.64 -23.17 -0.64
N GLU A 97 17.28 -22.13 -0.10
CA GLU A 97 18.70 -21.86 -0.31
C GLU A 97 19.56 -22.83 0.49
N GLU A 98 19.25 -23.05 1.78
CA GLU A 98 19.99 -24.01 2.62
C GLU A 98 19.93 -25.45 2.09
N LYS A 99 18.75 -25.93 1.68
CA LYS A 99 18.57 -27.26 1.05
C LYS A 99 19.23 -27.39 -0.33
N ARG A 100 19.80 -26.31 -0.88
CA ARG A 100 20.54 -26.32 -2.16
C ARG A 100 22.05 -26.27 -1.96
N GLU A 101 22.54 -25.84 -0.79
CA GLU A 101 23.97 -25.73 -0.48
C GLU A 101 24.54 -26.91 0.30
N GLY A 102 23.67 -27.70 0.97
CA GLY A 102 24.02 -29.00 1.58
C GLY A 102 23.78 -30.19 0.65
#